data_AF-A0A527ZF39-F1
#
_entry.id   AF-A0A527ZF39-F1
#
_cell.length_a   1.000
_cell.length_b   1.000
_cell.length_c   1.000
_cell.angle_alpha   90.00
_cell.angle_beta   90.00
_cell.angle_gamma   90.00
#
_symmetry.space_group_name_H-M   'P 1'
#
loop_
_entity.id
_entity.type
_entity.pdbx_description
1 polymer ?
#
loop_
_entity_poly.entity_id
_entity_poly.type
_entity_poly.pdbx_seq_one_letter_code
_entity_poly.pdbx_strand_id
1 'polypeptide(L)'
;MAALRDPDGLSEGYGERHGRSEALLRSGLSLRHMRMIAALDDHGRVSAAAQLMNISQPAASRMIAEMEAVLDVKLCERLPRGITLTPYGKALARR
;
A
#
# COMPACT_ATOMS: atom_id res chain seq x y z
N MET A 1 -44.08 -7.93 -10.18
CA MET A 1 -43.30 -8.39 -9.01
C MET A 1 -41.94 -8.92 -9.48
N ALA A 2 -41.04 -8.00 -9.84
CA ALA A 2 -39.66 -8.29 -10.24
C ALA A 2 -38.83 -6.99 -10.11
N ALA A 3 -37.54 -7.14 -9.74
CA ALA A 3 -36.42 -6.18 -9.77
C ALA A 3 -36.73 -4.66 -9.88
N LEU A 4 -36.27 -3.80 -8.96
CA LEU A 4 -34.84 -3.54 -8.78
C LEU A 4 -34.47 -3.28 -7.31
N ARG A 5 -33.35 -3.86 -6.88
CA ARG A 5 -32.56 -3.42 -5.72
C ARG A 5 -31.41 -2.61 -6.29
N ASP A 6 -31.29 -1.34 -5.92
CA ASP A 6 -30.03 -0.61 -5.87
C ASP A 6 -30.21 0.64 -4.97
N PRO A 7 -29.80 0.58 -3.70
CA PRO A 7 -29.54 1.78 -2.91
C PRO A 7 -28.19 2.39 -3.31
N ASP A 8 -28.03 3.68 -2.98
CA ASP A 8 -26.77 4.44 -3.02
C ASP A 8 -26.21 4.75 -4.42
N GLY A 9 -26.76 5.80 -5.04
CA GLY A 9 -26.19 6.49 -6.20
C GLY A 9 -24.88 7.22 -5.87
N LEU A 10 -23.80 6.49 -5.67
CA LEU A 10 -22.45 7.00 -5.42
C LEU A 10 -21.53 6.83 -6.64
N SER A 11 -21.92 7.47 -7.75
CA SER A 11 -21.07 7.63 -8.93
C SER A 11 -21.11 9.07 -9.45
N GLU A 12 -20.41 9.97 -8.75
CA GLU A 12 -19.68 11.13 -9.31
C GLU A 12 -19.06 11.93 -8.15
N GLY A 13 -17.72 12.09 -8.13
CA GLY A 13 -17.08 12.85 -7.03
C GLY A 13 -15.61 12.55 -6.71
N TYR A 14 -14.97 11.53 -7.30
CA TYR A 14 -13.54 11.25 -7.13
C TYR A 14 -12.62 12.14 -7.98
N GLY A 15 -12.98 13.42 -8.13
CA GLY A 15 -12.15 14.43 -8.77
C GLY A 15 -11.01 14.88 -7.85
N GLU A 16 -9.78 14.54 -8.22
CA GLU A 16 -8.56 15.39 -8.21
C GLU A 16 -8.06 16.03 -6.88
N ARG A 17 -8.74 15.90 -5.75
CA ARG A 17 -8.44 16.66 -4.52
C ARG A 17 -7.38 16.06 -3.59
N HIS A 18 -6.26 15.52 -4.10
CA HIS A 18 -5.06 15.21 -3.29
C HIS A 18 -3.75 15.22 -4.11
N GLY A 19 -3.38 16.38 -4.66
CA GLY A 19 -1.99 16.73 -5.01
C GLY A 19 -1.11 16.80 -3.76
N ARG A 20 -0.95 15.66 -3.06
CA ARG A 20 -0.43 15.58 -1.68
C ARG A 20 -0.24 14.14 -1.20
N SER A 21 0.46 13.31 -1.96
CA SER A 21 1.88 13.06 -1.65
C SER A 21 2.86 13.98 -2.40
N GLU A 22 2.37 14.84 -3.29
CA GLU A 22 2.96 15.50 -4.48
C GLU A 22 4.46 15.72 -4.70
N ALA A 23 5.32 15.68 -3.68
CA ALA A 23 6.77 15.75 -3.84
C ALA A 23 7.51 14.65 -3.05
N LEU A 24 6.75 13.77 -2.40
CA LEU A 24 7.09 12.73 -1.42
C LEU A 24 7.48 13.15 0.04
N LEU A 25 7.86 14.37 0.44
CA LEU A 25 7.44 15.71 0.01
C LEU A 25 8.61 16.63 -0.42
N ARG A 26 9.77 16.04 -0.79
CA ARG A 26 10.71 16.53 -1.81
C ARG A 26 11.85 15.55 -2.14
N SER A 27 12.06 14.48 -1.36
CA SER A 27 13.18 13.53 -1.58
C SER A 27 13.11 12.18 -0.83
N GLY A 28 12.00 11.75 -0.22
CA GLY A 28 12.04 10.54 0.63
C GLY A 28 10.70 9.94 1.07
N LEU A 29 10.77 8.82 1.79
CA LEU A 29 9.63 8.03 2.24
C LEU A 29 8.85 8.69 3.39
N SER A 30 7.52 8.55 3.38
CA SER A 30 6.66 9.02 4.49
C SER A 30 6.43 7.98 5.58
N LEU A 31 6.02 8.40 6.79
CA LEU A 31 5.74 7.51 7.92
C LEU A 31 4.71 6.39 7.60
N ARG A 32 3.80 6.63 6.65
CA ARG A 32 2.83 5.61 6.22
C ARG A 32 3.50 4.46 5.45
N HIS A 33 4.55 4.77 4.69
CA HIS A 33 5.40 3.77 4.03
C HIS A 33 6.20 2.96 5.05
N MET A 34 6.76 3.60 6.08
CA MET A 34 7.46 2.89 7.16
C MET A 34 6.55 1.92 7.92
N ARG A 35 5.30 2.34 8.20
CA ARG A 35 4.29 1.43 8.78
C ARG A 35 3.93 0.27 7.85
N MET A 36 3.89 0.49 6.55
CA MET A 36 3.66 -0.58 5.56
C MET A 36 4.78 -1.60 5.59
N ILE A 37 6.05 -1.19 5.48
CA ILE A 37 7.16 -2.16 5.43
C ILE A 37 7.31 -2.94 6.75
N ALA A 38 7.08 -2.30 7.91
CA ALA A 38 7.04 -2.99 9.21
C ALA A 38 5.92 -4.04 9.26
N ALA A 39 4.68 -3.67 8.89
CA ALA A 39 3.55 -4.60 8.85
C ALA A 39 3.73 -5.76 7.85
N LEU A 40 4.59 -5.60 6.84
CA LEU A 40 4.96 -6.68 5.92
C LEU A 40 6.02 -7.61 6.48
N ASP A 41 6.96 -7.12 7.32
CA ASP A 41 7.92 -7.96 8.05
C ASP A 41 7.19 -8.82 9.10
N ASP A 42 6.24 -8.23 9.84
CA ASP A 42 5.44 -8.91 10.87
C ASP A 42 4.50 -9.99 10.30
N HIS A 43 3.90 -9.76 9.13
CA HIS A 43 2.80 -10.60 8.63
C HIS A 43 3.09 -11.40 7.35
N GLY A 44 4.13 -11.06 6.58
CA GLY A 44 4.47 -11.74 5.31
C GLY A 44 3.36 -11.72 4.24
N ARG A 45 2.31 -10.90 4.40
CA ARG A 45 1.13 -10.88 3.52
C ARG A 45 0.59 -9.46 3.34
N VAL A 46 0.56 -9.00 2.09
CA VAL A 46 0.01 -7.68 1.70
C VAL A 46 -1.44 -7.50 2.16
N SER A 47 -2.26 -8.56 2.15
CA SER A 47 -3.66 -8.50 2.62
C SER A 47 -3.78 -8.25 4.13
N ALA A 48 -2.88 -8.80 4.94
CA ALA A 48 -2.88 -8.62 6.39
C ALA A 48 -2.38 -7.21 6.77
N ALA A 49 -1.28 -6.76 6.15
CA ALA A 49 -0.80 -5.38 6.31
C ALA A 49 -1.85 -4.34 5.86
N ALA A 50 -2.57 -4.61 4.76
CA ALA A 50 -3.67 -3.75 4.30
C ALA A 50 -4.80 -3.65 5.34
N GLN A 51 -5.21 -4.77 5.95
CA GLN A 51 -6.21 -4.80 7.02
C GLN A 51 -5.73 -4.03 8.26
N LEU A 52 -4.50 -4.27 8.73
CA LEU A 52 -3.91 -3.55 9.87
C LEU A 52 -3.87 -2.03 9.64
N MET A 53 -3.60 -1.60 8.41
CA MET A 53 -3.55 -0.19 8.02
C MET A 53 -4.91 0.41 7.62
N ASN A 54 -6.00 -0.35 7.76
CA ASN A 54 -7.37 0.02 7.36
C ASN A 54 -7.47 0.54 5.91
N ILE A 55 -6.87 -0.20 4.96
CA ILE A 55 -6.88 0.11 3.53
C ILE A 55 -7.18 -1.12 2.68
N SER A 56 -7.54 -0.89 1.41
CA SER A 56 -7.69 -1.98 0.45
C SER A 56 -6.34 -2.56 0.02
N GLN A 57 -6.30 -3.86 -0.30
CA GLN A 57 -5.09 -4.52 -0.81
C GLN A 57 -4.50 -3.84 -2.07
N PRO A 58 -5.29 -3.31 -3.04
CA PRO A 58 -4.75 -2.53 -4.15
C PRO A 58 -4.04 -1.25 -3.69
N ALA A 59 -4.57 -0.55 -2.67
CA ALA A 59 -3.92 0.63 -2.12
C ALA A 59 -2.61 0.27 -1.39
N ALA A 60 -2.58 -0.85 -0.66
CA ALA A 60 -1.35 -1.37 -0.06
C ALA A 60 -0.31 -1.74 -1.13
N SER A 61 -0.74 -2.41 -2.21
CA SER A 61 0.13 -2.82 -3.32
C SER A 61 0.73 -1.62 -4.05
N ARG A 62 -0.04 -0.54 -4.24
CA ARG A 62 0.45 0.72 -4.80
C ARG A 62 1.49 1.37 -3.89
N MET A 63 1.24 1.43 -2.58
CA MET A 63 2.18 1.98 -1.60
C MET A 63 3.52 1.23 -1.58
N ILE A 64 3.51 -0.10 -1.75
CA ILE A 64 4.74 -0.88 -1.90
C ILE A 64 5.49 -0.48 -3.18
N ALA A 65 4.80 -0.38 -4.32
CA ALA A 65 5.42 0.05 -5.57
C ALA A 65 5.96 1.50 -5.51
N GLU A 66 5.28 2.39 -4.79
CA GLU A 66 5.77 3.74 -4.48
C GLU A 66 7.09 3.69 -3.69
N MET A 67 7.21 2.84 -2.65
CA MET A 67 8.48 2.67 -1.93
C MET A 67 9.61 2.13 -2.83
N GLU A 68 9.32 1.12 -3.65
CA GLU A 68 10.31 0.53 -4.57
C GLU A 68 10.79 1.55 -5.61
N ALA A 69 9.90 2.40 -6.13
CA ALA A 69 10.25 3.46 -7.08
C ALA A 69 11.06 4.60 -6.43
N VAL A 70 10.81 4.92 -5.15
CA VAL A 70 11.56 5.96 -4.43
C VAL A 70 13.00 5.51 -4.08
N LEU A 71 13.19 4.22 -3.85
CA LEU A 71 14.49 3.65 -3.45
C LEU A 71 15.27 2.98 -4.60
N ASP A 72 14.66 2.86 -5.79
CA ASP A 72 15.16 2.12 -6.96
C ASP A 72 15.61 0.67 -6.65
N VAL A 73 14.93 0.01 -5.70
CA VAL A 73 15.20 -1.38 -5.30
C VAL A 73 13.91 -2.16 -5.04
N LYS A 74 13.97 -3.48 -5.22
CA LYS A 74 12.91 -4.38 -4.76
C LYS A 74 12.96 -4.55 -3.25
N LEU A 75 11.82 -4.33 -2.61
CA LEU A 75 11.63 -4.51 -1.16
C LEU A 75 10.92 -5.82 -0.86
N CYS A 76 10.12 -6.33 -1.79
CA CYS A 76 9.31 -7.54 -1.62
C CYS A 76 9.49 -8.53 -2.78
N GLU A 77 9.59 -9.81 -2.45
CA GLU A 77 9.50 -10.93 -3.40
C GLU A 77 8.16 -11.66 -3.23
N ARG A 78 7.54 -12.07 -4.34
CA ARG A 78 6.27 -12.81 -4.33
C ARG A 78 6.51 -14.30 -4.13
N LEU A 79 5.73 -14.91 -3.23
CA LEU A 79 5.75 -16.33 -2.94
C LEU A 79 4.36 -16.95 -3.18
N PRO A 80 4.24 -18.27 -3.42
CA PRO A 80 2.94 -18.93 -3.64
C PRO A 80 1.91 -18.76 -2.51
N ARG A 81 2.33 -18.35 -1.31
CA ARG A 81 1.45 -18.16 -0.12
C ARG A 81 1.51 -16.75 0.49
N GLY A 82 2.18 -15.79 -0.15
CA GLY A 82 2.37 -14.45 0.41
C GLY A 82 3.51 -13.68 -0.24
N ILE A 83 4.28 -12.97 0.58
CA ILE A 83 5.52 -12.31 0.18
C ILE A 83 6.63 -12.59 1.20
N THR A 84 7.88 -12.33 0.82
CA THR A 84 8.98 -12.13 1.77
C THR A 84 9.62 -10.77 1.50
N LEU A 85 10.15 -10.13 2.53
CA LEU A 85 11.01 -8.95 2.35
C LEU A 85 12.38 -9.37 1.79
N THR A 86 12.90 -8.59 0.85
CA THR A 86 14.29 -8.66 0.37
C THR A 86 15.25 -8.18 1.47
N PRO A 87 16.58 -8.32 1.33
CA PRO A 87 17.53 -7.70 2.25
C PRO A 87 17.32 -6.18 2.42
N TYR A 88 16.95 -5.48 1.34
CA TYR A 88 16.61 -4.05 1.38
C TYR A 88 15.31 -3.78 2.14
N GLY A 89 14.27 -4.59 1.92
CA GLY A 89 13.01 -4.52 2.68
C GLY A 89 13.23 -4.72 4.18
N LYS A 90 14.01 -5.74 4.57
CA LYS A 90 14.36 -6.03 5.96
C LYS A 90 15.23 -4.95 6.61
N ALA A 91 16.13 -4.32 5.84
CA ALA A 91 16.91 -3.18 6.32
C ALA A 91 16.03 -1.94 6.57
N LEU A 92 15.02 -1.73 5.71
CA LEU A 92 14.07 -0.62 5.84
C LEU A 92 13.08 -0.81 7.00
N ALA A 93 12.61 -2.04 7.24
CA ALA A 93 11.69 -2.36 8.34
C ALA A 93 12.28 -2.14 9.75
N ARG A 94 13.61 -2.00 9.87
CA ARG A 94 14.35 -1.84 11.13
C ARG A 94 14.78 -0.39 11.43
N ARG A 95 14.31 0.58 10.65
CA ARG A 95 14.67 2.01 10.72
C ARG A 95 13.56 2.85 11.37
#